data_AF-A0A524FJX4-F1
#
_entry.id   AF-A0A524FJX4-F1
#
_cell.length_a   1.000
_cell.length_b   1.000
_cell.length_c   1.000
_cell.angle_alpha   90.00
_cell.angle_beta   90.00
_cell.angle_gamma   90.00
#
_symmetry.space_group_name_H-M   'P 1'
#
loop_
_entity.id
_entity.type
_entity.pdbx_description
1 polymer ?
#
loop_
_entity_poly.entity_id
_entity_poly.type
_entity_poly.pdbx_seq_one_letter_code
_entity_poly.pdbx_strand_id
1 'polypeptide(L)'
;MFCPNCGVEIKTSNQNFCYSCGYRIKLTSGAPQVQARYIPAAIPKQTISMEKPVVNQDRPGPYSIKCFVLSIVSIVLVVITFILGANVLSYLILSLISRNYYRIDFATIIIIGIVILIINGVGLILGILSKVFSKKAIELEPNNPLEKVGSVFLIFGIVLNCISLGGAFIVLGFFL
;
A
#
# COMPACT_ATOMS: atom_id res chain seq x y z
N MET A 1 -9.30 -32.31 40.63
CA MET A 1 -10.47 -31.41 40.60
C MET A 1 -10.93 -31.21 39.16
N PHE A 2 -12.21 -30.92 38.91
CA PHE A 2 -12.73 -30.75 37.54
C PHE A 2 -12.96 -29.26 37.22
N CYS A 3 -12.77 -28.87 35.96
CA CYS A 3 -13.07 -27.51 35.52
C CYS A 3 -14.59 -27.26 35.57
N PRO A 4 -15.06 -26.17 36.21
CA PRO A 4 -16.50 -25.88 36.33
C PRO A 4 -17.15 -25.52 34.99
N ASN A 5 -16.35 -25.18 33.97
CA ASN A 5 -16.87 -24.80 32.65
C ASN A 5 -16.96 -25.98 31.68
N CYS A 6 -15.97 -26.87 31.65
CA CYS A 6 -15.91 -27.96 30.64
C CYS A 6 -15.86 -29.37 31.23
N GLY A 7 -15.81 -29.53 32.56
CA GLY A 7 -15.79 -30.85 33.22
C GLY A 7 -14.49 -31.63 33.05
N VAL A 8 -13.46 -31.07 32.41
CA VAL A 8 -12.16 -31.74 32.23
C VAL A 8 -11.36 -31.76 33.53
N GLU A 9 -10.68 -32.88 33.79
CA GLU A 9 -9.83 -33.05 34.96
C GLU A 9 -8.59 -32.14 34.93
N ILE A 10 -8.38 -31.41 36.02
CA ILE A 10 -7.24 -30.53 36.25
C ILE A 10 -6.14 -31.34 36.96
N LYS A 11 -5.06 -31.63 36.23
CA LYS A 11 -3.93 -32.44 36.72
C LYS A 11 -3.07 -31.73 37.77
N THR A 12 -3.02 -30.40 37.75
CA THR A 12 -2.11 -29.60 38.60
C THR A 12 -2.88 -28.57 39.40
N SER A 13 -2.69 -28.56 40.72
CA SER A 13 -3.45 -27.67 41.62
C SER A 13 -3.08 -26.18 41.52
N ASN A 14 -1.98 -25.81 40.84
CA ASN A 14 -1.52 -24.41 40.75
C ASN A 14 -1.75 -23.76 39.37
N GLN A 15 -2.57 -24.35 38.49
CA GLN A 15 -2.84 -23.74 37.19
C GLN A 15 -3.95 -22.68 37.29
N ASN A 16 -3.65 -21.47 36.83
CA ASN A 16 -4.57 -20.34 36.85
C ASN A 16 -5.65 -20.41 35.76
N PHE A 17 -5.55 -21.36 34.84
CA PHE A 17 -6.45 -21.52 33.69
C PHE A 17 -6.59 -23.00 33.30
N CYS A 18 -7.74 -23.35 32.74
CA CYS A 18 -7.99 -24.66 32.16
C CYS A 18 -7.32 -24.77 30.78
N TYR A 19 -6.45 -25.76 30.59
CA TYR A 19 -5.78 -26.00 29.30
C TYR A 19 -6.74 -26.36 28.16
N SER A 20 -7.93 -26.88 28.49
CA SER A 20 -8.89 -27.35 27.48
C SER A 20 -9.83 -26.26 26.98
N CYS A 21 -10.23 -25.30 27.82
CA CYS A 21 -11.23 -24.29 27.47
C CYS A 21 -10.82 -22.83 27.79
N GLY A 22 -9.65 -22.62 28.40
CA GLY A 22 -9.15 -21.29 28.77
C GLY A 22 -9.83 -20.64 29.99
N TYR A 23 -10.77 -21.32 30.64
CA TYR A 23 -11.46 -20.79 31.83
C TYR A 23 -10.48 -20.53 32.98
N ARG A 24 -10.49 -19.32 33.56
CA ARG A 24 -9.62 -18.97 34.70
C ARG A 24 -10.12 -19.61 35.99
N ILE A 25 -9.30 -20.43 36.61
CA ILE A 25 -9.61 -21.13 37.85
C ILE A 25 -9.11 -20.25 39.00
N LYS A 26 -10.03 -19.66 39.77
CA LYS A 26 -9.68 -18.94 41.00
C LYS A 26 -9.43 -19.97 42.10
N LEU A 27 -8.16 -20.31 42.32
CA LEU A 27 -7.76 -21.07 43.49
C LEU A 27 -7.82 -20.17 44.72
N THR A 28 -8.89 -20.29 45.48
CA THR A 28 -8.99 -19.69 46.81
C THR A 28 -8.06 -20.48 47.75
N SER A 29 -6.76 -20.16 47.72
CA SER A 29 -5.83 -20.57 48.77
C SER A 29 -6.24 -19.84 50.05
N GLY A 30 -6.78 -20.57 51.02
CA GLY A 30 -7.20 -20.03 52.30
C GLY A 30 -6.02 -19.45 53.08
N ALA A 31 -5.92 -18.12 53.09
CA ALA A 31 -5.20 -17.35 54.09
C ALA A 31 -5.95 -16.02 54.29
N PRO A 32 -6.42 -15.68 55.51
CA PRO A 32 -7.07 -14.41 55.77
C PRO A 32 -6.02 -13.29 55.82
N GLN A 33 -6.00 -12.43 54.80
CA GLN A 33 -5.20 -11.21 54.80
C GLN A 33 -6.12 -9.99 54.89
N VAL A 34 -6.20 -9.48 56.12
CA VAL A 34 -6.29 -8.09 56.58
C VAL A 34 -6.61 -7.04 55.50
N GLN A 35 -7.74 -6.35 55.69
CA GLN A 35 -8.14 -5.17 54.94
C GLN A 35 -7.12 -4.02 55.12
N ALA A 36 -6.26 -3.82 54.14
CA ALA A 36 -5.58 -2.55 53.95
C ALA A 36 -6.48 -1.65 53.06
N ARG A 37 -6.91 -0.53 53.64
CA ARG A 37 -7.67 0.53 52.98
C ARG A 37 -6.83 1.11 51.83
N TYR A 38 -7.12 0.69 50.60
CA TYR A 38 -6.47 1.19 49.39
C TYR A 38 -7.18 2.46 48.90
N ILE A 39 -6.43 3.56 48.84
CA ILE A 39 -6.80 4.80 48.17
C ILE A 39 -6.73 4.51 46.66
N PRO A 40 -7.78 4.76 45.85
CA PRO A 40 -7.77 4.42 44.44
C PRO A 40 -6.78 5.34 43.69
N ALA A 41 -5.56 4.84 43.46
CA ALA A 41 -4.72 5.32 42.38
C ALA A 41 -5.42 5.03 41.05
N ALA A 42 -5.52 6.04 40.19
CA ALA A 42 -6.16 5.97 38.88
C ALA A 42 -5.72 4.70 38.14
N ILE A 43 -6.66 3.79 37.92
CA ILE A 43 -6.47 2.56 37.17
C ILE A 43 -6.05 2.98 35.74
N PRO A 44 -4.84 2.65 35.27
CA PRO A 44 -4.52 2.85 33.87
C PRO A 44 -5.48 1.99 33.06
N LYS A 45 -6.31 2.65 32.26
CA LYS A 45 -7.27 2.04 31.35
C LYS A 45 -6.48 1.18 30.36
N GLN A 46 -6.25 -0.08 30.72
CA GLN A 46 -5.70 -1.08 29.81
C GLN A 46 -6.76 -1.33 28.75
N THR A 47 -6.68 -0.59 27.65
CA THR A 47 -7.32 -0.95 26.40
C THR A 47 -6.74 -2.31 26.04
N ILE A 48 -7.49 -3.37 26.37
CA ILE A 48 -7.26 -4.70 25.84
C ILE A 48 -7.44 -4.52 24.33
N SER A 49 -6.32 -4.24 23.65
CA SER A 49 -6.23 -4.29 22.20
C SER A 49 -6.59 -5.73 21.86
N MET A 50 -7.83 -5.93 21.38
CA MET A 50 -8.18 -7.15 20.68
C MET A 50 -7.23 -7.21 19.49
N GLU A 51 -6.09 -7.87 19.68
CA GLU A 51 -5.14 -8.20 18.65
C GLU A 51 -5.91 -9.08 17.67
N LYS A 52 -6.39 -8.44 16.60
CA LYS A 52 -7.17 -9.07 15.54
C LYS A 52 -6.37 -10.30 15.10
N PRO A 53 -6.95 -11.51 15.15
CA PRO A 53 -6.21 -12.74 14.90
C PRO A 53 -5.44 -12.58 13.59
N VAL A 54 -4.11 -12.68 13.67
CA VAL A 54 -3.21 -12.67 12.52
C VAL A 54 -3.43 -13.99 11.80
N VAL A 55 -4.50 -14.05 11.02
CA VAL A 55 -4.72 -15.14 10.07
C VAL A 55 -3.66 -14.94 9.00
N ASN A 56 -2.62 -15.77 9.03
CA ASN A 56 -1.67 -15.89 7.93
C ASN A 56 -2.46 -16.33 6.69
N GLN A 57 -2.90 -15.36 5.89
CA GLN A 57 -3.50 -15.60 4.60
C GLN A 57 -2.38 -15.86 3.61
N ASP A 58 -2.18 -17.14 3.27
CA ASP A 58 -1.22 -17.58 2.25
C ASP A 58 -1.52 -17.03 0.84
N ARG A 59 -2.67 -16.38 0.64
CA ARG A 59 -3.08 -15.85 -0.67
C ARG A 59 -3.31 -14.35 -0.61
N PRO A 60 -2.76 -13.57 -1.57
CA PRO A 60 -3.01 -12.14 -1.64
C PRO A 60 -4.48 -11.87 -1.92
N GLY A 61 -5.07 -10.94 -1.18
CA GLY A 61 -6.45 -10.55 -1.38
C GLY A 61 -6.67 -9.72 -2.66
N PRO A 62 -7.91 -9.64 -3.15
CA PRO A 62 -8.24 -9.04 -4.43
C PRO A 62 -7.91 -7.54 -4.52
N TYR A 63 -7.95 -6.80 -3.40
CA TYR A 63 -7.65 -5.36 -3.42
C TYR A 63 -6.15 -5.11 -3.54
N SER A 64 -5.34 -5.90 -2.84
CA SER A 64 -3.87 -5.83 -2.95
C SER A 64 -3.39 -6.14 -4.36
N ILE A 65 -3.98 -7.15 -5.03
CA ILE A 65 -3.68 -7.49 -6.42
C ILE A 65 -4.03 -6.34 -7.37
N LYS A 66 -5.22 -5.76 -7.24
CA LYS A 66 -5.65 -4.61 -8.08
C LYS A 66 -4.73 -3.41 -7.91
N CYS A 67 -4.37 -3.07 -6.67
CA CYS A 67 -3.40 -2.02 -6.36
C CYS A 67 -2.06 -2.28 -7.07
N PHE A 68 -1.53 -3.49 -6.95
CA PHE A 68 -0.26 -3.84 -7.55
C PHE A 68 -0.30 -3.75 -9.09
N VAL A 69 -1.30 -4.36 -9.73
CA VAL A 69 -1.44 -4.38 -11.19
C VAL A 69 -1.60 -2.96 -11.76
N LEU A 70 -2.46 -2.13 -11.18
CA LEU A 70 -2.66 -0.76 -11.64
C LEU A 70 -1.38 0.08 -11.52
N SER A 71 -0.61 -0.13 -10.46
CA SER A 71 0.67 0.56 -10.26
C SER A 71 1.70 0.14 -11.30
N ILE A 72 1.78 -1.15 -11.64
CA ILE A 72 2.65 -1.64 -12.72
C ILE A 72 2.23 -1.04 -14.06
N VAL A 73 0.94 -1.08 -14.40
CA VAL A 73 0.45 -0.53 -15.67
C VAL A 73 0.79 0.96 -15.78
N SER A 74 0.61 1.72 -14.70
CA SER A 74 0.99 3.15 -14.64
C SER A 74 2.49 3.38 -14.93
N ILE A 75 3.38 2.55 -14.39
CA ILE A 75 4.82 2.62 -14.66
C ILE A 75 5.15 2.24 -16.10
N VAL A 76 4.55 1.16 -16.61
CA VAL A 76 4.78 0.70 -17.99
C VAL A 76 4.39 1.78 -18.99
N LEU A 77 3.25 2.46 -18.77
CA LEU A 77 2.84 3.59 -19.62
C LEU A 77 3.88 4.71 -19.64
N VAL A 78 4.45 5.06 -18.47
CA VAL A 78 5.53 6.05 -18.36
C VAL A 78 6.80 5.61 -19.09
N VAL A 79 7.16 4.32 -19.02
CA VAL A 79 8.35 3.82 -19.69
C VAL A 79 8.17 3.92 -21.21
N ILE A 80 6.98 3.58 -21.71
CA ILE A 80 6.65 3.71 -23.13
C ILE A 80 6.73 5.18 -23.56
N THR A 81 6.13 6.11 -22.80
CA THR A 81 6.19 7.54 -23.14
C THR A 81 7.60 8.10 -23.04
N PHE A 82 8.42 7.63 -22.11
CA PHE A 82 9.83 8.02 -22.01
C PHE A 82 10.63 7.58 -23.24
N ILE A 83 10.43 6.34 -23.72
CA ILE A 83 11.08 5.86 -24.95
C ILE A 83 10.65 6.69 -26.16
N LEU A 84 9.35 6.94 -26.31
CA LEU A 84 8.83 7.78 -27.40
C LEU A 84 9.38 9.21 -27.32
N GLY A 85 9.36 9.80 -26.13
CA GLY A 85 9.89 11.15 -25.88
C GLY A 85 11.38 11.27 -26.13
N ALA A 86 12.18 10.28 -25.73
CA ALA A 86 13.63 10.25 -25.97
C ALA A 86 13.96 10.22 -27.48
N ASN A 87 13.19 9.47 -28.27
CA ASN A 87 13.34 9.47 -29.73
C ASN A 87 13.03 10.85 -30.30
N VAL A 88 11.91 11.47 -29.92
CA VAL A 88 11.56 12.84 -30.36
C VAL A 88 12.65 13.83 -29.97
N LEU A 89 13.15 13.78 -28.73
CA LEU A 89 14.21 14.67 -28.26
C LEU A 89 15.51 14.46 -29.06
N SER A 90 15.89 13.21 -29.35
CA SER A 90 17.06 12.90 -30.18
C SER A 90 16.91 13.49 -31.59
N TYR A 91 15.74 13.36 -32.21
CA TYR A 91 15.44 13.97 -33.50
C TYR A 91 15.52 15.50 -33.46
N LEU A 92 14.99 16.13 -32.40
CA LEU A 92 15.09 17.58 -32.20
C LEU A 92 16.55 18.04 -32.08
N ILE A 93 17.36 17.35 -31.27
CA ILE A 93 18.80 17.66 -31.11
C ILE A 93 19.52 17.53 -32.46
N LEU A 94 19.26 16.46 -33.21
CA LEU A 94 19.88 16.25 -34.52
C LEU A 94 19.45 17.33 -35.53
N SER A 95 18.19 17.75 -35.48
CA SER A 95 17.68 18.85 -36.29
C SER A 95 18.32 20.20 -35.95
N LEU A 96 18.68 20.43 -34.68
CA LEU A 96 19.40 21.66 -34.27
C LEU A 96 20.86 21.66 -34.75
N ILE A 97 21.52 20.51 -34.72
CA ILE A 97 22.92 20.37 -35.15
C ILE A 97 23.04 20.40 -36.68
N SER A 98 22.16 19.68 -37.38
CA SER A 98 22.22 19.50 -38.83
C SER A 98 21.03 20.16 -39.52
N ARG A 99 21.20 21.45 -39.83
CA ARG A 99 20.16 22.32 -40.41
C ARG A 99 19.51 21.81 -41.71
N ASN A 100 20.14 20.85 -42.40
CA ASN A 100 19.71 20.34 -43.70
C ASN A 100 19.22 18.89 -43.73
N TYR A 101 19.30 18.12 -42.63
CA TYR A 101 19.12 16.65 -42.73
C TYR A 101 17.73 16.14 -42.35
N TYR A 102 16.95 16.88 -41.56
CA TYR A 102 15.60 16.48 -41.17
C TYR A 102 14.65 17.68 -41.14
N ARG A 103 13.75 17.78 -42.14
CA ARG A 103 12.54 18.60 -42.00
C ARG A 103 11.51 17.77 -41.25
N ILE A 104 11.52 17.88 -39.92
CA ILE A 104 10.41 17.36 -39.12
C ILE A 104 9.22 18.29 -39.31
N ASP A 105 8.07 17.72 -39.65
CA ASP A 105 6.83 18.48 -39.69
C ASP A 105 6.43 18.87 -38.27
N PHE A 106 6.29 20.18 -38.01
CA PHE A 106 5.84 20.71 -36.72
C PHE A 106 4.54 20.05 -36.26
N ALA A 107 3.64 19.72 -37.18
CA ALA A 107 2.39 19.03 -36.85
C ALA A 107 2.66 17.66 -36.20
N THR A 108 3.69 16.94 -36.65
CA THR A 108 4.07 15.63 -36.08
C THR A 108 4.55 15.76 -34.64
N ILE A 109 5.36 16.79 -34.33
CA ILE A 109 5.85 17.04 -32.96
C ILE A 109 4.68 17.35 -32.02
N ILE A 110 3.76 18.21 -32.46
CA ILE A 110 2.58 18.58 -31.67
C ILE A 110 1.68 17.35 -31.42
N ILE A 111 1.41 16.56 -32.45
CA ILE A 111 0.59 15.33 -32.34
C ILE A 111 1.23 14.36 -31.34
N ILE A 112 2.54 14.09 -31.46
CA ILE A 112 3.23 13.20 -30.52
C ILE A 112 3.19 13.76 -29.10
N GLY A 113 3.41 15.07 -28.92
CA GLY A 113 3.33 15.72 -27.61
C GLY A 113 1.95 15.58 -26.96
N ILE A 114 0.86 15.75 -27.72
CA ILE A 114 -0.52 15.54 -27.24
C ILE A 114 -0.73 14.07 -26.85
N VAL A 115 -0.27 13.12 -27.65
CA VAL A 115 -0.36 11.68 -27.34
C VAL A 115 0.37 11.35 -26.04
N ILE A 116 1.58 11.89 -25.84
CA ILE A 116 2.35 11.74 -24.58
C ILE A 116 1.58 12.32 -23.38
N LEU A 117 0.97 13.50 -23.53
CA LEU A 117 0.16 14.11 -22.47
C LEU A 117 -1.04 13.22 -22.09
N ILE A 118 -1.76 12.69 -23.08
CA ILE A 118 -2.92 11.82 -22.83
C ILE A 118 -2.48 10.53 -22.12
N ILE A 119 -1.44 9.86 -22.61
CA ILE A 119 -0.96 8.60 -22.01
C ILE A 119 -0.51 8.81 -20.56
N ASN A 120 0.28 9.84 -20.27
CA ASN A 120 0.71 10.13 -18.90
C ASN A 120 -0.46 10.60 -18.01
N GLY A 121 -1.45 11.31 -18.59
CA GLY A 121 -2.69 11.63 -17.88
C GLY A 121 -3.45 10.39 -17.44
N VAL A 122 -3.61 9.41 -18.33
CA VAL A 122 -4.18 8.09 -18.00
C VAL A 122 -3.32 7.37 -16.96
N GLY A 123 -2.01 7.33 -17.14
CA GLY A 123 -1.07 6.71 -16.19
C GLY A 123 -1.18 7.31 -14.78
N LEU A 124 -1.32 8.62 -14.68
CA LEU A 124 -1.52 9.32 -13.41
C LEU A 124 -2.88 8.98 -12.77
N ILE A 125 -3.96 8.95 -13.56
CA ILE A 125 -5.29 8.55 -13.06
C ILE A 125 -5.26 7.12 -12.52
N LEU A 126 -4.60 6.18 -13.22
CA LEU A 126 -4.42 4.80 -12.75
C LEU A 126 -3.63 4.74 -11.44
N GLY A 127 -2.58 5.56 -11.30
CA GLY A 127 -1.82 5.70 -10.05
C GLY A 127 -2.68 6.21 -8.89
N ILE A 128 -3.54 7.20 -9.13
CA ILE A 128 -4.48 7.72 -8.13
C ILE A 128 -5.54 6.67 -7.74
N LEU A 129 -6.10 5.94 -8.71
CA LEU A 129 -7.05 4.86 -8.46
C LEU A 129 -6.41 3.73 -7.65
N SER A 130 -5.16 3.39 -7.96
CA SER A 130 -4.38 2.43 -7.18
C SER A 130 -4.28 2.84 -5.70
N LYS A 131 -4.18 4.14 -5.40
CA LYS A 131 -4.13 4.67 -4.01
C LYS A 131 -5.44 4.42 -3.26
N VAL A 132 -6.57 4.50 -3.95
CA VAL A 132 -7.88 4.19 -3.38
C VAL A 132 -7.96 2.70 -3.03
N PHE A 133 -7.41 1.83 -3.89
CA PHE A 133 -7.37 0.40 -3.62
C PHE A 133 -6.38 0.01 -2.51
N SER A 134 -5.21 0.66 -2.42
CA SER A 134 -4.27 0.49 -1.30
C SER A 134 -4.94 0.81 0.03
N LYS A 135 -5.68 1.93 0.13
CA LYS A 135 -6.43 2.27 1.36
C LYS A 135 -7.43 1.17 1.74
N LYS A 136 -8.20 0.66 0.77
CA LYS A 136 -9.14 -0.45 1.01
C LYS A 136 -8.43 -1.76 1.39
N ALA A 137 -7.28 -2.03 0.79
CA ALA A 137 -6.47 -3.20 1.12
C ALA A 137 -5.92 -3.12 2.55
N ILE A 138 -5.47 -1.95 3.02
CA ILE A 138 -5.00 -1.77 4.41
C ILE A 138 -6.12 -2.05 5.41
N GLU A 139 -7.36 -1.63 5.12
CA GLU A 139 -8.52 -1.83 5.99
C GLU A 139 -9.01 -3.30 6.00
N LEU A 140 -9.10 -3.92 4.83
CA LEU A 140 -9.74 -5.23 4.63
C LEU A 140 -8.75 -6.41 4.65
N GLU A 141 -7.49 -6.17 4.27
CA GLU A 141 -6.43 -7.17 4.07
C GLU A 141 -5.16 -6.76 4.83
N PRO A 142 -5.23 -6.55 6.16
CA PRO A 142 -4.08 -6.06 6.93
C PRO A 142 -2.92 -7.07 6.87
N ASN A 143 -1.70 -6.54 6.85
CA ASN A 143 -0.44 -7.30 6.78
C ASN A 143 -0.17 -8.06 5.47
N ASN A 144 -0.83 -7.73 4.35
CA ASN A 144 -0.47 -8.29 3.06
C ASN A 144 0.85 -7.70 2.52
N PRO A 145 1.91 -8.49 2.27
CA PRO A 145 3.17 -7.97 1.71
C PRO A 145 3.01 -7.37 0.31
N LEU A 146 2.05 -7.87 -0.48
CA LEU A 146 1.81 -7.39 -1.83
C LEU A 146 1.29 -5.94 -1.85
N GLU A 147 0.51 -5.54 -0.84
CA GLU A 147 0.04 -4.16 -0.67
C GLU A 147 1.21 -3.21 -0.45
N LYS A 148 2.14 -3.58 0.45
CA LYS A 148 3.33 -2.76 0.75
C LYS A 148 4.19 -2.54 -0.48
N VAL A 149 4.43 -3.61 -1.24
CA VAL A 149 5.19 -3.53 -2.50
C VAL A 149 4.44 -2.68 -3.54
N GLY A 150 3.14 -2.92 -3.72
CA GLY A 150 2.30 -2.14 -4.63
C GLY A 150 2.26 -0.65 -4.29
N SER A 151 2.24 -0.31 -3.00
CA SER A 151 2.26 1.07 -2.51
C SER A 151 3.56 1.81 -2.85
N VAL A 152 4.70 1.11 -2.82
CA VAL A 152 5.98 1.68 -3.27
C VAL A 152 5.95 1.96 -4.77
N PHE A 153 5.52 0.98 -5.58
CA PHE A 153 5.39 1.16 -7.04
C PHE A 153 4.40 2.28 -7.40
N LEU A 154 3.33 2.43 -6.62
CA LEU A 154 2.38 3.53 -6.79
C LEU A 154 3.05 4.90 -6.66
N ILE A 155 3.89 5.09 -5.64
CA ILE A 155 4.60 6.36 -5.42
C ILE A 155 5.51 6.64 -6.62
N PHE A 156 6.29 5.65 -7.06
CA PHE A 156 7.14 5.79 -8.24
C PHE A 156 6.33 6.12 -9.50
N GLY A 157 5.23 5.41 -9.75
CA GLY A 157 4.36 5.65 -10.90
C GLY A 157 3.83 7.08 -10.92
N ILE A 158 3.31 7.59 -9.80
CA ILE A 158 2.80 8.97 -9.70
C ILE A 158 3.91 9.98 -9.95
N VAL A 159 5.05 9.85 -9.27
CA VAL A 159 6.18 10.80 -9.40
C VAL A 159 6.69 10.84 -10.85
N LEU A 160 6.89 9.68 -11.47
CA LEU A 160 7.38 9.61 -12.84
C LEU A 160 6.38 10.17 -13.87
N ASN A 161 5.08 9.91 -13.71
CA ASN A 161 4.05 10.50 -14.58
C ASN A 161 4.04 12.03 -14.45
N CYS A 162 4.16 12.57 -13.24
CA CYS A 162 4.23 14.02 -13.02
C CYS A 162 5.46 14.65 -13.69
N ILE A 163 6.63 14.03 -13.56
CA ILE A 163 7.86 14.50 -14.23
C ILE A 163 7.69 14.46 -15.75
N SER A 164 7.15 13.35 -16.29
CA SER A 164 6.92 13.20 -17.73
C SER A 164 5.94 14.26 -18.27
N LEU A 165 4.85 14.53 -17.54
CA LEU A 165 3.90 15.61 -17.88
C LEU A 165 4.58 16.99 -17.89
N GLY A 166 5.35 17.31 -16.85
CA GLY A 166 6.09 18.57 -16.80
C GLY A 166 7.05 18.73 -17.98
N GLY A 167 7.79 17.67 -18.32
CA GLY A 167 8.65 17.64 -19.50
C GLY A 167 7.89 17.85 -20.81
N ALA A 168 6.75 17.18 -20.98
CA ALA A 168 5.91 17.32 -22.16
C ALA A 168 5.36 18.75 -22.33
N PHE A 169 4.95 19.41 -21.24
CA PHE A 169 4.53 20.81 -21.28
C PHE A 169 5.66 21.76 -21.66
N ILE A 170 6.87 21.55 -21.14
CA ILE A 170 8.04 22.37 -21.50
C ILE A 170 8.35 22.23 -23.00
N VAL A 171 8.34 21.00 -23.52
CA VAL A 171 8.58 20.74 -24.95
C VAL A 171 7.50 21.40 -25.79
N LEU A 172 6.21 21.16 -25.51
CA LEU A 172 5.11 21.76 -26.26
C LEU A 172 5.10 23.29 -26.19
N GLY A 173 5.38 23.86 -25.01
CA GLY A 173 5.44 25.31 -24.81
C GLY A 173 6.61 25.99 -25.53
N PHE A 174 7.65 25.25 -25.92
CA PHE A 174 8.70 25.77 -26.78
C PHE A 174 8.27 25.91 -28.25
N PHE A 175 7.25 25.15 -28.67
CA PHE A 175 6.78 25.09 -30.06
C PHE A 175 5.48 25.87 -30.33
N LEU A 176 4.79 26.31 -29.27
CA LEU A 176 3.60 27.17 -29.33
C LEU A 176 4.01 28.65 -29.23
#